data_AF-A0A0W8E7K5-F1
#
_entry.id   AF-A0A0W8E7K5-F1
#
_cell.length_a   1.000
_cell.length_b   1.000
_cell.length_c   1.000
_cell.angle_alpha   90.00
_cell.angle_beta   90.00
_cell.angle_gamma   90.00
#
_symmetry.space_group_name_H-M   'P 1'
#
loop_
_entity.id
_entity.type
_entity.pdbx_description
1 polymer ?
#
loop_
_entity_poly.entity_id
_entity_poly.type
_entity_poly.pdbx_seq_one_letter_code
_entity_poly.pdbx_strand_id
1 'polypeptide(L)'
;MVITDPLLAKRVYRAIEEKISPDALENIYHVYLSSSSEKENLILNYLRLGFKMGSKVDLYLTHPDVYPVHKLDRKVTLEVHRLLGLLRFKDTGRFLYSVMSPDHHILTLIADHFADRLAGERWIIHDQKRKLAIVYDGQDHNKDKSALQHKWYLTDFAGHMDDSITSEEQHWQQLWQLYFQHISIESRYNPRLQSQFVPRRYRRHLVEFQS
;
A
#
# COMPACT_ATOMS: atom_id res chain seq x y z
N MET A 1 -1.30 19.64 -23.34
CA MET A 1 -0.80 19.15 -22.03
C MET A 1 -1.10 20.21 -20.99
N VAL A 2 -1.80 19.88 -19.91
CA VAL A 2 -1.96 20.77 -18.77
C VAL A 2 -0.69 20.62 -17.92
N ILE A 3 0.03 21.72 -17.69
CA ILE A 3 1.24 21.72 -16.86
C ILE A 3 0.80 21.80 -15.40
N THR A 4 1.30 20.90 -14.55
CA THR A 4 1.01 20.92 -13.12
C THR A 4 1.63 22.16 -12.48
N ASP A 5 0.81 22.98 -11.83
CA ASP A 5 1.24 24.10 -11.01
C ASP A 5 1.20 23.70 -9.52
N PRO A 6 2.37 23.58 -8.84
CA PRO A 6 2.43 23.19 -7.43
C PRO A 6 1.69 24.13 -6.48
N LEU A 7 1.62 25.44 -6.79
CA LEU A 7 0.93 26.42 -5.96
C LEU A 7 -0.58 26.22 -6.06
N LEU A 8 -1.09 25.97 -7.27
CA LEU A 8 -2.50 25.64 -7.47
C LEU A 8 -2.87 24.31 -6.81
N ALA A 9 -2.01 23.29 -6.93
CA ALA A 9 -2.21 21.99 -6.28
C ALA A 9 -2.31 22.14 -4.75
N LYS A 10 -1.37 22.87 -4.13
CA LYS A 10 -1.39 23.15 -2.69
C LYS A 10 -2.63 23.91 -2.26
N ARG A 11 -3.09 24.87 -3.07
CA ARG A 11 -4.32 25.62 -2.80
C ARG A 11 -5.56 24.73 -2.83
N VAL A 12 -5.67 23.84 -3.82
CA VAL A 12 -6.78 22.89 -3.92
C VAL A 12 -6.76 21.93 -2.74
N TYR A 13 -5.60 21.35 -2.42
CA TYR A 13 -5.42 20.46 -1.28
C TYR A 13 -5.95 21.08 0.03
N ARG A 14 -5.48 22.29 0.34
CA ARG A 14 -5.91 23.03 1.53
C ARG A 14 -7.40 23.37 1.50
N ALA A 15 -7.94 23.74 0.33
CA ALA A 15 -9.35 24.06 0.20
C ALA A 15 -10.26 22.84 0.46
N ILE A 16 -9.83 21.64 0.06
CA ILE A 16 -10.56 20.40 0.34
C ILE A 16 -10.60 20.15 1.84
N GLU A 17 -9.42 20.19 2.48
CA GLU A 17 -9.26 19.94 3.91
C GLU A 17 -10.08 20.93 4.76
N GLU A 18 -10.01 22.22 4.45
CA GLU A 18 -10.66 23.27 5.23
C GLU A 18 -12.17 23.43 4.94
N LYS A 19 -12.59 23.24 3.69
CA LYS A 19 -13.99 23.53 3.28
C LYS A 19 -14.88 22.30 3.19
N ILE A 20 -14.30 21.11 3.03
CA ILE A 20 -15.03 19.84 2.99
C ILE A 20 -14.76 19.11 4.29
N SER A 21 -13.65 18.40 4.40
CA SER A 21 -13.18 17.73 5.61
C SER A 21 -11.80 17.09 5.37
N PRO A 22 -11.03 16.80 6.43
CA PRO A 22 -9.86 15.92 6.34
C PRO A 22 -10.21 14.52 5.81
N ASP A 23 -11.34 13.95 6.23
CA ASP A 23 -11.79 12.63 5.76
C ASP A 23 -12.07 12.62 4.25
N ALA A 24 -12.66 13.69 3.71
CA ALA A 24 -12.90 13.82 2.28
C ALA A 24 -11.58 13.89 1.49
N LEU A 25 -10.56 14.56 2.05
CA LEU A 25 -9.23 14.61 1.47
C LEU A 25 -8.57 13.22 1.44
N GLU A 26 -8.67 12.46 2.52
CA GLU A 26 -8.17 11.08 2.59
C GLU A 26 -8.89 10.17 1.59
N ASN A 27 -10.23 10.23 1.53
CA ASN A 27 -11.02 9.50 0.54
C ASN A 27 -10.57 9.79 -0.90
N ILE A 28 -10.36 11.07 -1.23
CA ILE A 28 -9.88 11.49 -2.55
C ILE A 28 -8.48 10.95 -2.81
N TYR A 29 -7.59 10.98 -1.83
CA TYR A 29 -6.24 10.48 -1.96
C TYR A 29 -6.22 8.97 -2.24
N HIS A 30 -7.04 8.18 -1.52
CA HIS A 30 -7.19 6.75 -1.80
C HIS A 30 -7.78 6.51 -3.19
N VAL A 31 -8.81 7.26 -3.61
CA VAL A 31 -9.36 7.14 -4.97
C VAL A 31 -8.32 7.48 -6.03
N TYR A 32 -7.47 8.48 -5.80
CA TYR A 32 -6.37 8.83 -6.70
C TYR A 32 -5.35 7.68 -6.84
N LEU A 33 -5.03 7.01 -5.73
CA LEU A 33 -4.15 5.83 -5.71
C LEU A 33 -4.81 4.55 -6.25
N SER A 34 -6.14 4.55 -6.40
CA SER A 34 -6.83 3.43 -7.03
C SER A 34 -6.41 3.26 -8.49
N SER A 35 -6.60 2.04 -9.00
CA SER A 35 -6.38 1.72 -10.42
C SER A 35 -7.66 1.78 -11.25
N SER A 36 -8.68 2.51 -10.77
CA SER A 36 -9.89 2.79 -11.56
C SER A 36 -9.55 3.74 -12.72
N SER A 37 -10.07 3.45 -13.91
CA SER A 37 -9.94 4.33 -15.08
C SER A 37 -10.84 5.56 -15.03
N GLU A 38 -11.80 5.61 -14.09
CA GLU A 38 -12.74 6.71 -13.93
C GLU A 38 -12.41 7.62 -12.73
N LYS A 39 -11.32 7.35 -12.02
CA LYS A 39 -11.01 7.99 -10.73
C LYS A 39 -10.97 9.51 -10.81
N GLU A 40 -10.49 10.08 -11.91
CA GLU A 40 -10.41 11.52 -12.11
C GLU A 40 -11.81 12.16 -12.14
N ASN A 41 -12.75 11.54 -12.85
CA ASN A 41 -14.14 12.01 -12.92
C ASN A 41 -14.89 11.81 -11.60
N LEU A 42 -14.65 10.68 -10.93
CA LEU A 42 -15.23 10.41 -9.61
C LEU A 42 -14.77 11.45 -8.57
N ILE A 43 -13.47 11.75 -8.54
CA ILE A 43 -12.91 12.80 -7.67
C ILE A 43 -13.53 14.16 -8.01
N LEU A 44 -13.61 14.52 -9.29
CA LEU A 44 -14.16 15.82 -9.71
C LEU A 44 -15.62 15.99 -9.28
N ASN A 45 -16.46 14.98 -9.49
CA ASN A 45 -17.88 15.05 -9.14
C ASN A 45 -18.08 15.10 -7.62
N TYR A 46 -17.34 14.26 -6.89
CA TYR A 46 -17.35 14.27 -5.43
C TYR A 46 -16.89 15.62 -4.87
N LEU A 47 -15.83 16.24 -5.43
CA LEU A 47 -15.38 17.58 -5.06
C LEU A 47 -16.43 18.65 -5.34
N ARG A 48 -17.08 18.62 -6.51
CA ARG A 48 -18.14 19.58 -6.86
C ARG A 48 -19.30 19.50 -5.86
N LEU A 49 -19.65 18.30 -5.41
CA LEU A 49 -20.68 18.09 -4.40
C LEU A 49 -20.18 18.53 -3.01
N GLY A 50 -18.96 18.15 -2.64
CA GLY A 50 -18.32 18.49 -1.38
C GLY A 50 -18.19 20.00 -1.18
N PHE A 51 -17.77 20.76 -2.19
CA PHE A 51 -17.70 22.23 -2.09
C PHE A 51 -19.07 22.92 -1.95
N LYS A 52 -20.17 22.25 -2.29
CA LYS A 52 -21.53 22.77 -2.06
C LYS A 52 -22.07 22.41 -0.68
N MET A 53 -21.73 21.23 -0.18
CA MET A 53 -22.34 20.66 1.05
C MET A 53 -21.42 20.71 2.28
N GLY A 54 -20.14 20.97 2.07
CA GLY A 54 -19.09 20.83 3.08
C GLY A 54 -18.91 19.39 3.54
N SER A 55 -18.54 19.21 4.81
CA SER A 55 -18.30 17.91 5.47
C SER A 55 -19.48 16.95 5.41
N LYS A 56 -20.70 17.45 5.22
CA LYS A 56 -21.91 16.61 5.11
C LYS A 56 -21.87 15.67 3.92
N VAL A 57 -21.01 15.90 2.92
CA VAL A 57 -20.89 15.04 1.72
C VAL A 57 -20.72 13.57 2.05
N ASP A 58 -19.95 13.25 3.09
CA ASP A 58 -19.68 11.87 3.51
C ASP A 58 -20.86 11.17 4.19
N LEU A 59 -21.90 11.92 4.56
CA LEU A 59 -23.14 11.34 5.11
C LEU A 59 -24.07 10.81 3.99
N TYR A 60 -23.88 11.23 2.74
CA TYR A 60 -24.73 10.85 1.61
C TYR A 60 -24.20 9.58 0.91
N LEU A 61 -24.01 8.50 1.67
CA LEU A 61 -23.33 7.28 1.22
C LEU A 61 -23.98 6.56 0.02
N THR A 62 -25.26 6.82 -0.26
CA THR A 62 -25.99 6.25 -1.41
C THR A 62 -26.00 7.17 -2.64
N HIS A 63 -25.51 8.40 -2.51
CA HIS A 63 -25.49 9.36 -3.61
C HIS A 63 -24.55 8.88 -4.73
N PRO A 64 -24.94 9.00 -6.01
CA PRO A 64 -24.17 8.48 -7.14
C PRO A 64 -22.74 9.04 -7.24
N ASP A 65 -22.51 10.27 -6.79
CA ASP A 65 -21.17 10.88 -6.76
C ASP A 65 -20.37 10.59 -5.47
N VAL A 66 -20.97 9.97 -4.45
CA VAL A 66 -20.32 9.67 -3.16
C VAL A 66 -20.03 8.18 -3.01
N TYR A 67 -21.01 7.33 -3.33
CA TYR A 67 -20.90 5.89 -3.21
C TYR A 67 -19.67 5.31 -3.91
N PRO A 68 -19.34 5.67 -5.18
CA PRO A 68 -18.17 5.10 -5.86
C PRO A 68 -16.84 5.48 -5.21
N VAL A 69 -16.73 6.71 -4.68
CA VAL A 69 -15.55 7.20 -3.96
C VAL A 69 -15.32 6.34 -2.72
N HIS A 70 -16.32 6.24 -1.86
CA HIS A 70 -16.28 5.40 -0.64
C HIS A 70 -16.07 3.91 -0.93
N LYS A 71 -16.51 3.43 -2.09
CA LYS A 71 -16.29 2.04 -2.52
C LYS A 71 -14.85 1.81 -2.95
N LEU A 72 -14.24 2.76 -3.66
CA LEU A 72 -12.85 2.67 -4.09
C LEU A 72 -11.89 2.87 -2.92
N ASP A 73 -12.16 3.84 -2.06
CA ASP A 73 -11.47 4.03 -0.77
C ASP A 73 -11.35 2.70 -0.01
N ARG A 74 -12.50 2.06 0.26
CA ARG A 74 -12.55 0.75 0.94
C ARG A 74 -11.77 -0.37 0.24
N LYS A 75 -11.68 -0.35 -1.09
CA LYS A 75 -10.88 -1.34 -1.82
C LYS A 75 -9.39 -1.12 -1.61
N VAL A 76 -8.96 0.14 -1.64
CA VAL A 76 -7.56 0.55 -1.44
C VAL A 76 -7.13 0.24 -0.01
N THR A 77 -7.90 0.67 0.99
CA THR A 77 -7.58 0.43 2.40
C THR A 77 -7.60 -1.05 2.76
N LEU A 78 -8.55 -1.84 2.23
CA LEU A 78 -8.56 -3.29 2.41
C LEU A 78 -7.33 -3.97 1.80
N GLU A 79 -6.85 -3.49 0.66
CA GLU A 79 -5.62 -4.00 0.05
C GLU A 79 -4.38 -3.63 0.89
N VAL A 80 -4.31 -2.40 1.40
CA VAL A 80 -3.29 -1.96 2.37
C VAL A 80 -3.26 -2.93 3.55
N HIS A 81 -4.38 -3.08 4.27
CA HIS A 81 -4.45 -3.95 5.46
C HIS A 81 -4.05 -5.40 5.16
N ARG A 82 -4.45 -5.94 4.00
CA ARG A 82 -4.01 -7.28 3.58
C ARG A 82 -2.51 -7.35 3.40
N LEU A 83 -1.92 -6.42 2.67
CA LEU A 83 -0.48 -6.46 2.40
C LEU A 83 0.35 -6.17 3.64
N LEU A 84 -0.13 -5.40 4.61
CA LEU A 84 0.55 -5.28 5.91
C LEU A 84 0.75 -6.65 6.62
N GLY A 85 -0.17 -7.60 6.44
CA GLY A 85 -0.06 -8.95 7.01
C GLY A 85 0.54 -10.01 6.08
N LEU A 86 0.42 -9.82 4.77
CA LEU A 86 0.87 -10.81 3.79
C LEU A 86 2.28 -10.56 3.29
N LEU A 87 2.80 -9.33 3.37
CA LEU A 87 4.12 -9.03 2.87
C LEU A 87 5.18 -9.93 3.54
N ARG A 88 6.10 -10.48 2.74
CA ARG A 88 7.21 -11.31 3.20
C ARG A 88 8.51 -10.60 2.87
N PHE A 89 9.45 -10.67 3.80
CA PHE A 89 10.82 -10.18 3.62
C PHE A 89 11.75 -11.38 3.51
N LYS A 90 12.74 -11.25 2.64
CA LYS A 90 13.84 -12.18 2.46
C LYS A 90 15.13 -11.47 2.85
N ASP A 91 16.00 -12.11 3.62
CA ASP A 91 17.31 -11.54 3.91
C ASP A 91 18.28 -11.77 2.74
N THR A 92 18.98 -10.71 2.35
CA THR A 92 20.05 -10.75 1.34
C THR A 92 21.46 -10.78 1.96
N GLY A 93 21.55 -10.72 3.29
CA GLY A 93 22.76 -10.50 4.07
C GLY A 93 23.19 -9.03 4.14
N ARG A 94 22.49 -8.10 3.46
CA ARG A 94 22.78 -6.65 3.47
C ARG A 94 21.58 -5.78 3.79
N PHE A 95 20.41 -6.22 3.36
CA PHE A 95 19.12 -5.58 3.57
C PHE A 95 18.00 -6.61 3.38
N LEU A 96 16.85 -6.36 3.99
CA LEU A 96 15.65 -7.14 3.78
C LEU A 96 14.97 -6.73 2.48
N TYR A 97 14.58 -7.71 1.67
CA TYR A 97 13.90 -7.46 0.41
C TYR A 97 12.51 -8.05 0.41
N SER A 98 11.55 -7.26 -0.05
CA SER A 98 10.18 -7.69 -0.24
C SER A 98 9.66 -7.32 -1.61
N VAL A 99 8.84 -8.19 -2.18
CA VAL A 99 8.22 -8.00 -3.48
C VAL A 99 6.70 -8.18 -3.39
N MET A 100 5.97 -7.33 -4.09
CA MET A 100 4.52 -7.40 -4.20
C MET A 100 4.03 -6.95 -5.58
N SER A 101 2.76 -7.20 -5.88
CA SER A 101 2.11 -6.74 -7.10
C SER A 101 0.66 -6.34 -6.81
N PRO A 102 0.44 -5.23 -6.08
CA PRO A 102 -0.89 -4.79 -5.70
C PRO A 102 -1.73 -4.35 -6.89
N ASP A 103 -3.05 -4.47 -6.74
CA ASP A 103 -4.05 -3.97 -7.66
C ASP A 103 -3.97 -2.44 -7.70
N HIS A 104 -3.83 -1.76 -6.56
CA HIS A 104 -3.79 -0.31 -6.39
C HIS A 104 -2.38 0.23 -6.06
N HIS A 105 -2.18 1.55 -6.15
CA HIS A 105 -0.88 2.21 -5.95
C HIS A 105 -0.61 2.43 -4.46
N ILE A 106 -0.52 1.36 -3.67
CA ILE A 106 -0.50 1.45 -2.21
C ILE A 106 0.89 1.47 -1.59
N LEU A 107 1.94 1.50 -2.42
CA LEU A 107 3.32 1.37 -1.98
C LEU A 107 3.70 2.43 -0.93
N THR A 108 3.26 3.68 -1.11
CA THR A 108 3.49 4.76 -0.14
C THR A 108 2.62 4.64 1.12
N LEU A 109 1.44 4.01 1.03
CA LEU A 109 0.52 3.84 2.16
C LEU A 109 1.02 2.82 3.19
N ILE A 110 1.85 1.87 2.77
CA ILE A 110 2.40 0.83 3.66
C ILE A 110 3.78 1.19 4.22
N ALA A 111 4.44 2.20 3.64
CA ALA A 111 5.85 2.49 3.90
C ALA A 111 6.12 2.86 5.36
N ASP A 112 5.31 3.76 5.94
CA ASP A 112 5.46 4.19 7.33
C ASP A 112 5.26 3.03 8.31
N HIS A 113 4.28 2.15 8.06
CA HIS A 113 4.06 0.97 8.90
C HIS A 113 5.32 0.08 8.97
N PHE A 114 5.97 -0.18 7.84
CA PHE A 114 7.17 -1.01 7.83
C PHE A 114 8.41 -0.29 8.34
N ALA A 115 8.50 1.03 8.15
CA ALA A 115 9.58 1.84 8.74
C ALA A 115 9.53 1.79 10.27
N ASP A 116 8.32 1.84 10.85
CA ASP A 116 8.13 1.74 12.29
C ASP A 116 8.30 0.30 12.79
N ARG A 117 7.76 -0.69 12.07
CA ARG A 117 7.79 -2.10 12.47
C ARG A 117 9.19 -2.73 12.38
N LEU A 118 9.97 -2.35 11.37
CA LEU A 118 11.32 -2.85 11.10
C LEU A 118 12.36 -1.73 11.28
N ALA A 119 12.15 -0.89 12.30
CA ALA A 119 13.09 0.17 12.65
C ALA A 119 14.47 -0.42 12.94
N GLY A 120 15.53 0.23 12.44
CA GLY A 120 16.91 -0.27 12.56
C GLY A 120 17.34 -1.22 11.43
N GLU A 121 16.40 -1.85 10.73
CA GLU A 121 16.71 -2.71 9.59
C GLU A 121 16.72 -1.92 8.28
N ARG A 122 17.65 -2.25 7.39
CA ARG A 122 17.63 -1.74 6.01
C ARG A 122 16.70 -2.61 5.19
N TRP A 123 15.77 -1.99 4.47
CA TRP A 123 14.84 -2.77 3.66
C TRP A 123 14.40 -2.08 2.38
N ILE A 124 13.97 -2.91 1.43
CA ILE A 124 13.38 -2.50 0.16
C ILE A 124 12.04 -3.23 -0.01
N ILE A 125 10.98 -2.47 -0.30
CA ILE A 125 9.68 -3.03 -0.72
C ILE A 125 9.44 -2.65 -2.18
N HIS A 126 9.36 -3.65 -3.04
CA HIS A 126 9.24 -3.50 -4.49
C HIS A 126 7.81 -3.80 -4.98
N ASP A 127 7.16 -2.82 -5.62
CA ASP A 127 5.98 -3.03 -6.46
C ASP A 127 6.44 -3.41 -7.88
N GLN A 128 6.52 -4.73 -8.13
CA GLN A 128 6.98 -5.29 -9.41
C GLN A 128 6.10 -4.89 -10.59
N LYS A 129 4.80 -4.67 -10.36
CA LYS A 129 3.86 -4.30 -11.43
C LYS A 129 4.14 -2.89 -11.93
N ARG A 130 4.54 -1.99 -11.03
CA ARG A 130 4.77 -0.57 -11.34
C ARG A 130 6.24 -0.20 -11.49
N LYS A 131 7.16 -1.13 -11.21
CA LYS A 131 8.61 -0.90 -11.23
C LYS A 131 9.01 0.24 -10.30
N LEU A 132 8.41 0.28 -9.11
CA LEU A 132 8.66 1.26 -8.07
C LEU A 132 9.07 0.56 -6.79
N ALA A 133 9.98 1.15 -6.04
CA ALA A 133 10.38 0.63 -4.74
C ALA A 133 10.44 1.73 -3.67
N ILE A 134 10.14 1.32 -2.44
CA ILE A 134 10.42 2.11 -1.24
C ILE A 134 11.71 1.55 -0.63
N VAL A 135 12.62 2.45 -0.31
CA VAL A 135 13.90 2.14 0.34
C VAL A 135 13.93 2.80 1.71
N TYR A 136 14.26 2.02 2.73
CA TYR A 136 14.47 2.48 4.10
C TYR A 136 15.88 2.10 4.56
N ASP A 137 16.60 3.06 5.14
CA ASP A 137 18.01 2.91 5.49
C ASP A 137 18.25 2.47 6.95
N GLY A 138 17.17 2.19 7.69
CA GLY A 138 17.21 1.78 9.09
C GLY A 138 17.22 2.95 10.08
N GLN A 139 17.20 4.20 9.60
CA GLN A 139 17.31 5.38 10.46
C GLN A 139 16.04 6.24 10.39
N ASP A 140 15.56 6.66 11.56
CA ASP A 140 14.57 7.72 11.63
C ASP A 140 15.27 9.08 11.67
N HIS A 141 15.32 9.72 10.51
CA HIS A 141 15.91 11.05 10.35
C HIS A 141 15.00 12.18 10.85
N ASN A 142 13.77 11.90 11.31
CA ASN A 142 12.84 12.90 11.87
C ASN A 142 13.18 13.37 13.30
N LYS A 143 14.43 13.20 13.76
CA LYS A 143 14.85 13.75 15.06
C LYS A 143 14.82 15.28 15.08
N ASP A 144 14.91 15.92 13.91
CA ASP A 144 14.80 17.35 13.76
C ASP A 144 13.46 17.69 13.07
N LYS A 145 12.43 18.03 13.86
CA LYS A 145 11.07 18.38 13.38
C LYS A 145 11.04 19.59 12.42
N SER A 146 12.20 20.20 12.13
CA SER A 146 12.37 21.36 11.26
C SER A 146 12.50 21.01 9.77
N ALA A 147 12.84 19.76 9.43
CA ALA A 147 12.94 19.30 8.04
C ALA A 147 11.92 18.19 7.75
N LEU A 148 11.18 18.33 6.64
CA LEU A 148 10.29 17.30 6.09
C LEU A 148 11.11 16.13 5.50
N GLN A 149 11.94 15.47 6.32
CA GLN A 149 12.65 14.27 5.89
C GLN A 149 11.72 13.06 6.06
N HIS A 150 11.38 12.45 4.93
CA HIS A 150 10.62 11.21 4.95
C HIS A 150 11.53 10.11 5.49
N LYS A 151 10.97 9.19 6.29
CA LYS A 151 11.70 8.04 6.84
C LYS A 151 12.30 7.18 5.73
N TRP A 152 11.72 7.22 4.53
CA TRP A 152 12.01 6.36 3.40
C TRP A 152 12.07 7.15 2.09
N TYR A 153 12.59 6.50 1.05
CA TYR A 153 12.74 7.07 -0.30
C TYR A 153 11.96 6.25 -1.33
N LEU A 154 11.19 6.91 -2.19
CA LEU A 154 10.55 6.30 -3.36
C LEU A 154 11.48 6.42 -4.57
N THR A 155 11.69 5.33 -5.29
CA THR A 155 12.55 5.32 -6.48
C THR A 155 12.00 4.37 -7.54
N ASP A 156 12.34 4.64 -8.80
CA ASP A 156 12.13 3.70 -9.89
C ASP A 156 13.04 2.49 -9.69
N PHE A 157 12.47 1.30 -9.80
CA PHE A 157 13.17 0.04 -9.64
C PHE A 157 12.70 -0.93 -10.71
N ALA A 158 13.40 -0.92 -11.85
CA ALA A 158 13.10 -1.78 -12.99
C ALA A 158 13.80 -3.15 -12.92
N GLY A 159 14.62 -3.38 -11.89
CA GLY A 159 15.35 -4.62 -11.70
C GLY A 159 14.46 -5.74 -11.14
N HIS A 160 14.79 -6.98 -11.51
CA HIS A 160 14.37 -8.15 -10.76
C HIS A 160 15.49 -8.50 -9.78
N MET A 161 15.14 -8.60 -8.50
CA MET A 161 16.05 -9.14 -7.50
C MET A 161 15.83 -10.65 -7.44
N ASP A 162 16.30 -11.33 -8.49
CA ASP A 162 16.40 -12.78 -8.52
C ASP A 162 17.84 -13.19 -8.14
N ASP A 163 17.91 -14.27 -7.36
CA ASP A 163 19.07 -15.14 -7.13
C ASP A 163 20.10 -14.82 -6.03
N SER A 164 20.15 -13.63 -5.42
CA SER A 164 21.07 -13.40 -4.29
C SER A 164 20.45 -13.72 -2.92
N ILE A 165 19.73 -14.84 -2.83
CA ILE A 165 19.23 -15.36 -1.55
C ILE A 165 20.38 -16.15 -0.91
N THR A 166 20.74 -15.82 0.33
CA THR A 166 21.81 -16.56 1.03
C THR A 166 21.37 -18.01 1.26
N SER A 167 22.33 -18.94 1.38
CA SER A 167 22.02 -20.33 1.76
C SER A 167 21.28 -20.42 3.10
N GLU A 168 21.57 -19.48 4.00
CA GLU A 168 20.88 -19.35 5.28
C GLU A 168 19.41 -18.95 5.10
N GLU A 169 19.11 -17.94 4.28
CA GLU A 169 17.73 -17.54 3.99
C GLU A 169 16.95 -18.67 3.28
N GLN A 170 17.58 -19.44 2.40
CA GLN A 170 16.95 -20.63 1.82
C GLN A 170 16.57 -21.67 2.88
N HIS A 171 17.44 -21.88 3.88
CA HIS A 171 17.16 -22.77 4.99
C HIS A 171 15.96 -22.27 5.83
N TRP A 172 15.91 -20.97 6.13
CA TRP A 172 14.79 -20.36 6.86
C TRP A 172 13.47 -20.50 6.10
N GLN A 173 13.48 -20.33 4.77
CA GLN A 173 12.31 -20.52 3.94
C GLN A 173 11.79 -21.97 3.98
N GLN A 174 12.68 -22.96 3.93
CA GLN A 174 12.30 -24.37 4.05
C GLN A 174 11.68 -24.68 5.42
N LEU A 175 12.28 -24.18 6.51
CA LEU A 175 11.73 -24.34 7.85
C LEU A 175 10.35 -23.70 7.97
N TRP A 176 10.16 -22.52 7.40
CA TRP A 176 8.86 -21.85 7.36
C TRP A 176 7.80 -22.68 6.61
N GLN A 177 8.15 -23.22 5.44
CA GLN A 177 7.25 -24.08 4.68
C GLN A 177 6.85 -25.34 5.45
N LEU A 178 7.82 -26.01 6.09
CA LEU A 178 7.55 -27.17 6.94
C LEU A 178 6.63 -26.80 8.10
N TYR A 179 6.94 -25.70 8.80
CA TYR A 179 6.09 -25.19 9.87
C TYR A 179 4.67 -24.92 9.40
N PHE A 180 4.51 -24.22 8.27
CA PHE A 180 3.19 -23.88 7.70
C PHE A 180 2.37 -25.13 7.36
N GLN A 181 3.01 -26.16 6.81
CA GLN A 181 2.37 -27.43 6.50
C GLN A 181 1.94 -28.17 7.78
N HIS A 182 2.83 -28.27 8.77
CA HIS A 182 2.62 -29.10 9.96
C HIS A 182 1.78 -28.45 11.06
N ILE A 183 1.69 -27.12 11.12
CA ILE A 183 0.80 -26.45 12.09
C ILE A 183 -0.67 -26.52 11.67
N SER A 184 -0.94 -26.87 10.41
CA SER A 184 -2.31 -26.94 9.90
C SER A 184 -3.10 -28.06 10.60
N ILE A 185 -4.25 -27.71 11.16
CA ILE A 185 -5.18 -28.68 11.73
C ILE A 185 -6.04 -29.19 10.58
N GLU A 186 -5.86 -30.45 10.18
CA GLU A 186 -6.53 -31.04 9.01
C GLU A 186 -8.06 -30.84 9.05
N SER A 187 -8.68 -31.00 10.22
CA SER A 187 -10.13 -30.81 10.40
C SER A 187 -10.61 -29.37 10.20
N ARG A 188 -9.69 -28.39 10.20
CA ARG A 188 -9.97 -26.96 9.96
C ARG A 188 -9.58 -26.51 8.55
N TYR A 189 -9.13 -27.42 7.69
CA TYR A 189 -8.74 -27.09 6.32
C TYR A 189 -9.94 -26.58 5.52
N ASN A 190 -9.90 -25.29 5.15
CA ASN A 190 -10.94 -24.66 4.34
C ASN A 190 -10.31 -23.81 3.22
N PRO A 191 -10.14 -24.36 2.01
CA PRO A 191 -9.45 -23.68 0.92
C PRO A 191 -10.23 -22.46 0.39
N ARG A 192 -11.57 -22.46 0.53
CA ARG A 192 -12.40 -21.31 0.15
C ARG A 192 -12.13 -20.12 1.07
N LEU A 193 -12.17 -20.35 2.38
CA LEU A 193 -11.87 -19.32 3.38
C LEU A 193 -10.43 -18.82 3.28
N GLN A 194 -9.47 -19.73 3.12
CA GLN A 194 -8.07 -19.37 2.91
C GLN A 194 -7.87 -18.51 1.65
N SER A 195 -8.64 -18.73 0.58
CA SER A 195 -8.58 -17.90 -0.63
C SER A 195 -9.21 -16.51 -0.45
N GLN A 196 -10.10 -16.33 0.52
CA GLN A 196 -10.67 -15.02 0.88
C GLN A 196 -9.66 -14.18 1.69
N PHE A 197 -8.95 -14.81 2.63
CA PHE A 197 -7.92 -14.15 3.43
C PHE A 197 -6.59 -13.97 2.69
N VAL A 198 -6.21 -14.96 1.88
CA VAL A 198 -4.99 -14.95 1.06
C VAL A 198 -5.35 -15.13 -0.43
N PRO A 199 -5.78 -14.05 -1.10
CA PRO A 199 -6.10 -14.08 -2.53
C PRO A 199 -4.97 -14.65 -3.38
N ARG A 200 -5.31 -15.51 -4.34
CA ARG A 200 -4.34 -16.21 -5.22
C ARG A 200 -3.34 -15.27 -5.90
N ARG A 201 -3.77 -14.07 -6.28
CA ARG A 201 -2.92 -13.07 -6.92
C ARG A 201 -1.70 -12.65 -6.08
N TYR A 202 -1.77 -12.73 -4.76
CA TYR A 202 -0.66 -12.42 -3.86
C TYR A 202 0.19 -13.64 -3.52
N ARG A 203 -0.39 -14.86 -3.59
CA ARG A 203 0.30 -16.12 -3.24
C ARG A 203 1.61 -16.34 -4.01
N ARG A 204 1.73 -15.82 -5.23
CA ARG A 204 2.97 -15.89 -6.01
C ARG A 204 4.20 -15.32 -5.28
N HIS A 205 3.98 -14.37 -4.37
CA HIS A 205 5.03 -13.69 -3.59
C HIS A 205 5.18 -14.27 -2.17
N LEU A 206 4.42 -15.31 -1.83
CA LEU A 206 4.41 -15.93 -0.51
C LEU A 206 5.10 -17.29 -0.57
N VAL A 207 6.19 -17.43 0.19
CA VAL A 207 7.01 -18.64 0.22
C VAL A 207 6.21 -19.88 0.63
N GLU A 208 5.20 -19.74 1.49
CA GLU A 208 4.33 -20.86 1.92
C GLU A 208 3.44 -21.43 0.80
N PHE A 209 3.33 -20.75 -0.35
CA PHE A 209 2.58 -21.21 -1.53
C PHE A 209 3.46 -21.47 -2.75
N GLN A 210 4.78 -21.38 -2.61
CA GLN A 210 5.76 -21.72 -3.64
C GLN A 210 6.13 -23.20 -3.46
N SER A 211 5.65 -24.06 -4.36
CA SER A 211 5.89 -25.50 -4.38
C SER A 211 5.99 -26.00 -5.81
#